data_AF-A0A6N6W8F9-F1
#
_entry.id   AF-A0A6N6W8F9-F1
#
_cell.length_a   1.000
_cell.length_b   1.000
_cell.length_c   1.000
_cell.angle_alpha   90.00
_cell.angle_beta   90.00
_cell.angle_gamma   90.00
#
_symmetry.space_group_name_H-M   'P 1'
#
loop_
_entity.id
_entity.type
_entity.pdbx_description
1 polymer ?
#
loop_
_entity_poly.entity_id
_entity_poly.type
_entity_poly.pdbx_seq_one_letter_code
_entity_poly.pdbx_strand_id
1 'polypeptide(L)'
;MSSPSATRRSDRTPPVGPRAGLRVGRWLAVLLAVAVLHWIAAQWVERNRATLNPSDNEHVPVQVALLTPERIERKPATDAQQAATPAPAHKAVASKPREHVLTATQPAKQAPAATAASDAAASASAAASHPDATANAGATAAGTASAPAAASAPQAAAGVKFSVPPSGELQYDTFYNGVRNQPGTIHWTSNAQSYEMVVSVPLPFVGTFVYSSHGRIDAFGLAPDQYIEKRGRRPEDVAIFNRTDKKIAFTRTPATLPLPDGAQDRFSMVMQLASLVRGDPAAYKPGVTRQFFVIDNNSGENWPVETIGDETIRTAQGYLETRHFKRLPRHDGDLRRIDVWLAPSLGWLPARIMQTEPNGTQFELVWRGKLNADGVGSPVNSVEGTSGTVGTSGTDSTGNTSPDNSANQSPANAPVITPETSPSVDSTGPGNAPEKP
;
A
#
# COMPACT_ATOMS: atom_id res chain seq x y z
N MET A 1 44.92 92.92 51.46
CA MET A 1 43.91 93.76 50.78
C MET A 1 42.99 92.85 49.98
N SER A 2 41.71 93.23 49.86
CA SER A 2 40.73 92.78 48.85
C SER A 2 40.22 91.32 48.87
N SER A 3 38.94 91.18 49.23
CA SER A 3 38.01 90.11 48.76
C SER A 3 37.58 90.39 47.29
N PRO A 4 36.93 89.48 46.51
CA PRO A 4 35.59 88.97 46.84
C PRO A 4 35.18 87.54 46.36
N SER A 5 34.12 87.03 47.00
CA SER A 5 32.93 86.32 46.46
C SER A 5 32.99 85.24 45.35
N ALA A 6 32.69 84.01 45.78
CA ALA A 6 31.61 83.12 45.30
C ALA A 6 31.39 82.80 43.79
N THR A 7 31.29 81.50 43.49
CA THR A 7 30.10 80.96 42.80
C THR A 7 29.88 79.48 43.14
N ARG A 8 28.61 79.10 43.33
CA ARG A 8 28.15 77.74 43.65
C ARG A 8 27.69 77.07 42.35
N ARG A 9 28.17 75.88 42.02
CA ARG A 9 27.49 74.99 41.05
C ARG A 9 27.48 73.56 41.59
N SER A 10 26.30 72.97 41.57
CA SER A 10 25.92 71.80 42.38
C SER A 10 26.45 70.47 41.86
N ASP A 11 26.47 69.50 42.77
CA ASP A 11 26.67 68.07 42.50
C ASP A 11 25.91 67.55 41.28
N ARG A 12 26.59 66.68 40.52
CA ARG A 12 26.02 65.42 40.02
C ARG A 12 27.12 64.45 39.60
N THR A 13 27.74 63.80 40.58
CA THR A 13 28.46 62.54 40.36
C THR A 13 27.47 61.45 39.93
N PRO A 14 27.68 60.76 38.79
CA PRO A 14 26.96 59.52 38.53
C PRO A 14 27.48 58.44 39.50
N PRO A 15 26.61 57.65 40.15
CA PRO A 15 27.06 56.59 41.04
C PRO A 15 27.72 55.46 40.26
N VAL A 16 29.05 55.34 40.39
CA VAL A 16 29.79 54.14 39.99
C VAL A 16 29.34 53.00 40.91
N GLY A 17 28.73 51.96 40.33
CA GLY A 17 28.24 50.79 41.07
C GLY A 17 28.51 49.49 40.30
N PRO A 18 29.33 48.56 40.81
CA PRO A 18 29.68 47.33 40.10
C PRO A 18 28.50 46.34 40.10
N ARG A 19 27.81 46.21 38.97
CA ARG A 19 26.65 45.29 38.80
C ARG A 19 26.82 44.28 37.65
N ALA A 20 28.06 44.00 37.25
CA ALA A 20 28.37 43.00 36.21
C ALA A 20 28.41 41.55 36.74
N GLY A 21 29.10 41.31 37.87
CA GLY A 21 29.38 39.95 38.38
C GLY A 21 28.14 39.08 38.65
N LEU A 22 27.13 39.62 39.35
CA LEU A 22 25.88 38.88 39.65
C LEU A 22 25.03 38.55 38.40
N ARG A 23 25.24 39.22 37.26
CA ARG A 23 24.53 38.88 36.02
C ARG A 23 25.16 37.69 35.32
N VAL A 24 26.49 37.62 35.27
CA VAL A 24 27.22 36.51 34.64
C VAL A 24 26.96 35.18 35.38
N GLY A 25 26.99 35.19 36.71
CA GLY A 25 26.69 34.00 37.51
C GLY A 25 25.28 33.43 37.28
N ARG A 26 24.28 34.29 37.06
CA ARG A 26 22.90 33.87 36.73
C ARG A 26 22.81 33.22 35.35
N TRP A 27 23.51 33.74 34.35
CA TRP A 27 23.55 33.14 33.01
C TRP A 27 24.29 31.80 32.99
N LEU A 28 25.39 31.67 33.74
CA LEU A 28 26.08 30.39 33.93
C LEU A 28 25.19 29.34 34.61
N ALA A 29 24.45 29.72 35.65
CA ALA A 29 23.50 28.83 36.32
C ALA A 29 22.36 28.37 35.39
N VAL A 30 21.82 29.26 34.56
CA VAL A 30 20.79 28.92 33.55
C VAL A 30 21.37 27.99 32.49
N LEU A 31 22.57 28.25 31.97
CA LEU A 31 23.21 27.40 30.96
C LEU A 31 23.46 25.99 31.53
N LEU A 32 23.95 25.89 32.76
CA LEU A 32 24.17 24.61 33.45
C LEU A 32 22.85 23.86 33.68
N ALA A 33 21.78 24.54 34.11
CA ALA A 33 20.45 23.94 34.23
C ALA A 33 19.90 23.43 32.90
N VAL A 34 20.07 24.18 31.80
CA VAL A 34 19.69 23.76 30.45
C VAL A 34 20.51 22.57 29.98
N ALA A 35 21.82 22.53 30.26
CA ALA A 35 22.68 21.39 29.93
C ALA A 35 22.28 20.12 30.72
N VAL A 36 21.95 20.25 32.01
CA VAL A 36 21.41 19.15 32.82
C VAL A 36 20.05 18.68 32.29
N LEU A 37 19.17 19.58 31.88
CA LEU A 37 17.88 19.22 31.26
C LEU A 37 18.09 18.43 29.95
N HIS A 38 19.01 18.87 29.08
CA HIS A 38 19.34 18.15 27.85
C HIS A 38 19.99 16.78 28.13
N TRP A 39 20.83 16.68 29.17
CA TRP A 39 21.40 15.40 29.59
C TRP A 39 20.34 14.45 30.13
N ILE A 40 19.39 14.92 30.95
CA ILE A 40 18.24 14.13 31.41
C ILE A 40 17.36 13.69 30.23
N ALA A 41 17.08 14.58 29.27
CA ALA A 41 16.32 14.25 28.07
C ALA A 41 17.05 13.20 27.20
N ALA A 42 18.37 13.34 27.01
CA ALA A 42 19.17 12.34 26.31
C ALA A 42 19.19 10.99 27.04
N GLN A 43 19.33 10.97 28.36
CA GLN A 43 19.25 9.76 29.18
C GLN A 43 17.85 9.12 29.14
N TRP A 44 16.78 9.91 29.07
CA TRP A 44 15.42 9.43 28.90
C TRP A 44 15.23 8.79 27.52
N VAL A 45 15.64 9.46 26.44
CA VAL A 45 15.60 8.89 25.08
C VAL A 45 16.44 7.61 25.00
N GLU A 46 17.64 7.61 25.57
CA GLU A 46 18.55 6.47 25.56
C GLU A 46 18.00 5.26 26.34
N ARG A 47 17.26 5.48 27.43
CA ARG A 47 16.56 4.41 28.17
C ARG A 47 15.30 3.94 27.46
N ASN A 48 14.54 4.87 26.89
CA ASN A 48 13.28 4.59 26.18
C ASN A 48 13.52 4.18 24.72
N ARG A 49 14.77 4.11 24.24
CA ARG A 49 15.12 3.76 22.85
C ARG A 49 14.50 2.43 22.39
N ALA A 50 14.39 1.45 23.29
CA ALA A 50 13.75 0.16 23.02
C ALA A 50 12.22 0.22 22.93
N THR A 51 11.59 1.24 23.52
CA THR A 51 10.13 1.50 23.40
C THR A 51 9.79 2.39 22.21
N LEU A 52 10.73 3.21 21.76
CA LEU A 52 10.57 4.12 20.60
C LEU A 52 11.01 3.46 19.28
N ASN A 53 12.02 2.60 19.34
CA ASN A 53 12.38 1.64 18.32
C ASN A 53 12.29 0.24 18.96
N PRO A 54 11.16 -0.47 18.86
CA PRO A 54 11.16 -1.90 19.14
C PRO A 54 12.18 -2.55 18.21
N SER A 55 13.29 -3.02 18.80
CA SER A 55 14.31 -3.74 18.06
C SER A 55 13.73 -5.07 17.59
N ASP A 56 13.87 -5.36 16.29
CA ASP A 56 13.42 -6.58 15.58
C ASP A 56 14.18 -7.87 16.02
N ASN A 57 14.44 -8.01 17.31
CA ASN A 57 15.30 -9.01 17.93
C ASN A 57 14.52 -10.16 18.61
N GLU A 58 13.24 -10.35 18.27
CA GLU A 58 12.57 -11.65 18.40
C GLU A 58 12.44 -12.31 17.03
N HIS A 59 13.59 -12.69 16.46
CA HIS A 59 13.64 -13.75 15.46
C HIS A 59 13.36 -15.09 16.17
N VAL A 60 12.11 -15.30 16.57
CA VAL A 60 11.57 -16.65 16.73
C VAL A 60 11.73 -17.31 15.35
N PRO A 61 12.34 -18.51 15.24
CA PRO A 61 12.42 -19.22 13.98
C PRO A 61 11.05 -19.80 13.63
N VAL A 62 10.10 -18.92 13.30
CA VAL A 62 8.87 -19.30 12.61
C VAL A 62 9.31 -19.87 11.27
N GLN A 63 8.78 -21.04 10.93
CA GLN A 63 9.12 -21.70 9.68
C GLN A 63 8.74 -20.77 8.54
N VAL A 64 9.74 -20.19 7.89
CA VAL A 64 9.57 -19.26 6.77
C VAL A 64 9.02 -20.07 5.60
N ALA A 65 7.70 -20.24 5.59
CA ALA A 65 6.93 -20.64 4.43
C ALA A 65 7.03 -19.50 3.43
N LEU A 66 8.16 -19.48 2.70
CA LEU A 66 8.51 -18.42 1.77
C LEU A 66 7.58 -18.54 0.57
N LEU A 67 6.44 -17.87 0.64
CA LEU A 67 5.45 -17.89 -0.42
C LEU A 67 6.01 -17.08 -1.58
N THR A 68 6.62 -17.75 -2.55
CA THR A 68 6.94 -17.17 -3.86
C THR A 68 5.65 -16.83 -4.60
N PRO A 69 5.69 -15.98 -5.65
CA PRO A 69 4.56 -15.81 -6.56
C PRO A 69 4.10 -17.17 -7.09
N GLU A 70 2.86 -17.53 -6.78
CA GLU A 70 2.23 -18.79 -7.16
C GLU A 70 0.95 -18.50 -7.94
N ARG A 71 0.54 -19.46 -8.77
CA ARG A 71 -0.67 -19.31 -9.59
C ARG A 71 -1.89 -19.16 -8.70
N ILE A 72 -2.73 -18.16 -8.95
CA ILE A 72 -3.99 -17.99 -8.23
C ILE A 72 -4.96 -19.11 -8.60
N GLU A 73 -5.81 -19.53 -7.66
CA GLU A 73 -6.90 -20.43 -7.95
C GLU A 73 -7.86 -19.76 -8.92
N ARG A 74 -8.06 -20.39 -10.08
CA ARG A 74 -9.17 -20.09 -10.96
C ARG A 74 -10.02 -21.34 -11.00
N LYS A 75 -11.29 -21.22 -10.58
CA LYS A 75 -12.27 -22.26 -10.87
C LYS A 75 -12.20 -22.56 -12.37
N PRO A 76 -11.96 -23.82 -12.80
CA PRO A 76 -11.91 -24.13 -14.21
C PRO A 76 -13.22 -23.70 -14.86
N ALA A 77 -13.12 -22.86 -15.88
CA ALA A 77 -14.21 -22.70 -16.83
C ALA A 77 -14.24 -23.99 -17.64
N THR A 78 -15.08 -24.94 -17.21
CA THR A 78 -15.29 -26.22 -17.88
C THR A 78 -15.57 -25.99 -19.36
N ASP A 79 -14.67 -26.49 -20.21
CA ASP A 79 -14.86 -26.85 -21.62
C ASP A 79 -15.84 -25.99 -22.44
N ALA A 80 -15.49 -24.72 -22.64
CA ALA A 80 -16.08 -23.87 -23.68
C ALA A 80 -15.11 -23.60 -24.86
N GLN A 81 -13.98 -24.32 -24.92
CA GLN A 81 -12.93 -24.10 -25.93
C GLN A 81 -12.46 -25.41 -26.59
N GLN A 82 -13.42 -26.31 -26.83
CA GLN A 82 -13.29 -27.44 -27.75
C GLN A 82 -14.20 -27.20 -28.97
N ALA A 83 -13.62 -27.21 -30.17
CA ALA A 83 -14.31 -27.26 -31.47
C ALA A 83 -15.26 -26.10 -31.86
N ALA A 84 -14.70 -24.91 -32.12
CA ALA A 84 -15.26 -24.00 -33.14
C ALA A 84 -14.51 -24.20 -34.47
N THR A 85 -15.09 -24.98 -35.38
CA THR A 85 -14.56 -25.21 -36.75
C THR A 85 -14.52 -23.89 -37.54
N PRO A 86 -13.45 -23.58 -38.29
CA PRO A 86 -13.40 -22.35 -39.07
C PRO A 86 -14.36 -22.39 -40.27
N ALA A 87 -15.37 -21.53 -40.26
CA ALA A 87 -16.21 -21.23 -41.42
C ALA A 87 -15.46 -20.33 -42.43
N PRO A 88 -15.74 -20.42 -43.74
CA PRO A 88 -14.87 -19.88 -44.79
C PRO A 88 -14.85 -18.34 -44.87
N ALA A 89 -13.74 -17.83 -45.42
CA ALA A 89 -13.42 -16.40 -45.44
C ALA A 89 -14.36 -15.54 -46.29
N HIS A 90 -14.89 -14.48 -45.68
CA HIS A 90 -15.45 -13.34 -46.42
C HIS A 90 -14.33 -12.40 -46.87
N LYS A 91 -14.40 -11.94 -48.14
CA LYS A 91 -13.41 -11.05 -48.75
C LYS A 91 -13.21 -9.76 -47.96
N ALA A 92 -11.96 -9.42 -47.68
CA ALA A 92 -11.60 -8.11 -47.14
C ALA A 92 -11.85 -6.99 -48.18
N VAL A 93 -12.54 -5.93 -47.76
CA VAL A 93 -12.56 -4.65 -48.46
C VAL A 93 -11.44 -3.77 -47.90
N ALA A 94 -10.58 -3.24 -48.76
CA ALA A 94 -9.40 -2.51 -48.34
C ALA A 94 -9.74 -1.12 -47.77
N SER A 95 -9.41 -0.90 -46.49
CA SER A 95 -9.37 0.42 -45.86
C SER A 95 -7.96 0.99 -45.94
N LYS A 96 -7.83 2.24 -46.41
CA LYS A 96 -6.52 2.90 -46.62
C LYS A 96 -5.78 3.13 -45.29
N PRO A 97 -4.44 3.08 -45.25
CA PRO A 97 -3.67 3.45 -44.07
C PRO A 97 -3.91 4.92 -43.70
N ARG A 98 -4.08 5.22 -42.41
CA ARG A 98 -3.85 6.56 -41.87
C ARG A 98 -2.40 6.64 -41.41
N GLU A 99 -1.63 7.54 -42.01
CA GLU A 99 -0.26 7.81 -41.58
C GLU A 99 -0.28 8.49 -40.20
N HIS A 100 0.47 7.92 -39.25
CA HIS A 100 0.80 8.63 -38.02
C HIS A 100 1.96 9.58 -38.31
N VAL A 101 1.64 10.87 -38.47
CA VAL A 101 2.64 11.92 -38.66
C VAL A 101 3.46 12.09 -37.37
N LEU A 102 4.64 11.50 -37.35
CA LEU A 102 5.69 11.81 -36.39
C LEU A 102 6.42 13.07 -36.86
N THR A 103 6.01 14.24 -36.34
CA THR A 103 6.70 15.50 -36.61
C THR A 103 8.05 15.54 -35.90
N ALA A 104 9.09 15.04 -36.56
CA ALA A 104 10.48 15.24 -36.15
C ALA A 104 10.99 16.59 -36.70
N THR A 105 11.25 17.55 -35.82
CA THR A 105 11.88 18.84 -36.17
C THR A 105 13.38 18.66 -36.40
N GLN A 106 13.79 18.56 -37.67
CA GLN A 106 15.20 18.50 -38.08
C GLN A 106 15.67 19.85 -38.67
N PRO A 107 16.74 20.47 -38.13
CA PRO A 107 17.40 21.60 -38.78
C PRO A 107 18.20 21.16 -40.02
N ALA A 108 18.16 21.96 -41.08
CA ALA A 108 18.80 21.63 -42.35
C ALA A 108 20.34 21.71 -42.31
N LYS A 109 21.00 20.86 -43.09
CA LYS A 109 22.40 21.06 -43.52
C LYS A 109 22.56 20.64 -44.98
N GLN A 110 23.25 21.48 -45.76
CA GLN A 110 23.36 21.39 -47.21
C GLN A 110 24.28 20.24 -47.68
N ALA A 111 24.00 19.72 -48.88
CA ALA A 111 24.95 18.94 -49.68
C ALA A 111 26.03 19.85 -50.29
N PRO A 112 27.17 19.28 -50.72
CA PRO A 112 27.34 19.03 -52.16
C PRO A 112 27.87 17.61 -52.48
N ALA A 113 28.02 17.30 -53.77
CA ALA A 113 28.16 15.95 -54.32
C ALA A 113 29.57 15.59 -54.85
N ALA A 114 29.78 14.29 -55.07
CA ALA A 114 30.82 13.62 -55.89
C ALA A 114 32.30 13.78 -55.45
N THR A 115 33.11 12.71 -55.39
CA THR A 115 33.62 11.97 -56.56
C THR A 115 34.03 10.53 -56.20
N ALA A 116 34.17 9.66 -57.19
CA ALA A 116 34.36 8.21 -57.05
C ALA A 116 35.82 7.74 -56.81
N ALA A 117 35.95 6.50 -56.29
CA ALA A 117 37.02 5.57 -56.66
C ALA A 117 36.52 4.11 -56.49
N SER A 118 36.91 3.22 -57.41
CA SER A 118 36.58 1.79 -57.42
C SER A 118 37.71 0.97 -56.78
N ASP A 119 37.36 -0.15 -56.12
CA ASP A 119 37.94 -1.50 -56.25
C ASP A 119 37.78 -2.31 -54.93
N ALA A 120 37.72 -3.65 -54.92
CA ALA A 120 37.36 -4.66 -55.92
C ALA A 120 37.18 -6.03 -55.19
N ALA A 121 36.82 -7.09 -55.94
CA ALA A 121 36.58 -8.48 -55.51
C ALA A 121 35.32 -8.68 -54.61
N ALA A 122 34.26 -9.39 -55.02
CA ALA A 122 34.13 -10.76 -55.59
C ALA A 122 34.59 -11.84 -54.58
N SER A 123 33.83 -12.89 -54.25
CA SER A 123 32.77 -13.62 -55.00
C SER A 123 31.58 -13.99 -54.07
N ALA A 124 30.31 -13.89 -54.47
CA ALA A 124 29.52 -14.86 -55.26
C ALA A 124 29.58 -16.31 -54.69
N SER A 125 28.50 -16.81 -54.07
CA SER A 125 27.36 -17.58 -54.68
C SER A 125 27.71 -19.08 -54.85
N ALA A 126 26.82 -20.08 -54.75
CA ALA A 126 25.35 -20.12 -54.82
C ALA A 126 24.75 -21.27 -53.97
N ALA A 127 23.40 -21.37 -53.96
CA ALA A 127 22.64 -22.46 -53.35
C ALA A 127 22.45 -23.69 -54.28
N ALA A 128 22.02 -24.82 -53.71
CA ALA A 128 21.37 -25.94 -54.43
C ALA A 128 20.49 -26.76 -53.46
N SER A 129 19.47 -27.46 -53.98
CA SER A 129 18.36 -28.03 -53.18
C SER A 129 17.90 -29.42 -53.68
N HIS A 130 17.65 -30.37 -52.76
CA HIS A 130 16.82 -31.61 -52.91
C HIS A 130 17.25 -32.63 -54.01
N PRO A 131 16.63 -33.85 -54.16
CA PRO A 131 15.55 -34.53 -53.41
C PRO A 131 15.83 -36.03 -53.01
N ASP A 132 14.84 -36.70 -52.37
CA ASP A 132 14.34 -38.12 -52.51
C ASP A 132 15.29 -39.35 -52.70
N ALA A 133 14.99 -40.60 -52.29
CA ALA A 133 13.94 -41.22 -51.44
C ALA A 133 14.25 -42.73 -51.16
N THR A 134 13.38 -43.44 -50.40
CA THR A 134 13.16 -44.92 -50.30
C THR A 134 14.29 -45.87 -49.85
N ALA A 135 14.07 -47.14 -49.42
CA ALA A 135 13.03 -47.79 -48.58
C ALA A 135 13.37 -49.28 -48.31
N ASN A 136 13.24 -49.77 -47.06
CA ASN A 136 12.86 -51.14 -46.63
C ASN A 136 13.07 -51.23 -45.09
N ALA A 137 12.16 -51.64 -44.19
CA ALA A 137 11.08 -52.65 -44.16
C ALA A 137 11.52 -54.04 -43.67
N GLY A 138 10.89 -54.51 -42.57
CA GLY A 138 10.74 -55.93 -42.24
C GLY A 138 11.23 -56.41 -40.86
N ALA A 139 10.35 -56.40 -39.85
CA ALA A 139 10.08 -57.56 -38.97
C ALA A 139 9.02 -57.22 -37.90
N THR A 140 7.88 -57.91 -37.95
CA THR A 140 6.83 -57.88 -36.91
C THR A 140 7.07 -58.96 -35.86
N ALA A 141 6.81 -58.64 -34.58
CA ALA A 141 6.57 -59.63 -33.54
C ALA A 141 5.45 -59.11 -32.61
N ALA A 142 4.38 -59.89 -32.47
CA ALA A 142 3.26 -59.54 -31.61
C ALA A 142 3.56 -59.91 -30.15
N GLY A 143 3.19 -59.04 -29.21
CA GLY A 143 3.33 -59.26 -27.77
C GLY A 143 2.20 -58.62 -27.00
N THR A 144 1.25 -59.44 -26.52
CA THR A 144 0.08 -59.00 -25.76
C THR A 144 0.44 -58.76 -24.30
N ALA A 145 0.41 -57.52 -23.81
CA ALA A 145 0.46 -57.24 -22.37
C ALA A 145 -0.15 -55.89 -21.97
N SER A 146 -1.09 -55.95 -21.02
CA SER A 146 -1.46 -54.92 -20.03
C SER A 146 -1.69 -53.47 -20.49
N ALA A 147 -2.97 -53.07 -20.47
CA ALA A 147 -3.33 -51.65 -20.40
C ALA A 147 -2.67 -50.98 -19.18
N PRO A 148 -2.13 -49.76 -19.30
CA PRO A 148 -1.69 -49.00 -18.13
C PRO A 148 -2.92 -48.70 -17.29
N ALA A 149 -2.87 -49.07 -16.01
CA ALA A 149 -3.84 -48.60 -15.03
C ALA A 149 -3.88 -47.07 -15.09
N ALA A 150 -5.08 -46.49 -15.05
CA ALA A 150 -5.25 -45.05 -15.05
C ALA A 150 -4.54 -44.48 -13.81
N ALA A 151 -3.32 -43.97 -13.99
CA ALA A 151 -2.65 -43.19 -12.99
C ALA A 151 -3.53 -41.97 -12.73
N SER A 152 -4.15 -41.91 -11.55
CA SER A 152 -4.89 -40.74 -11.11
C SER A 152 -3.99 -39.54 -11.29
N ALA A 153 -4.33 -38.67 -12.25
CA ALA A 153 -3.56 -37.48 -12.53
C ALA A 153 -3.39 -36.71 -11.21
N PRO A 154 -2.18 -36.21 -10.88
CA PRO A 154 -1.98 -35.42 -9.68
C PRO A 154 -3.04 -34.33 -9.64
N GLN A 155 -3.91 -34.36 -8.64
CA GLN A 155 -5.00 -33.41 -8.53
C GLN A 155 -4.36 -32.03 -8.47
N ALA A 156 -4.59 -31.23 -9.52
CA ALA A 156 -3.90 -29.96 -9.70
C ALA A 156 -4.03 -29.15 -8.42
N ALA A 157 -2.90 -28.74 -7.85
CA ALA A 157 -2.88 -27.99 -6.61
C ALA A 157 -3.86 -26.82 -6.73
N ALA A 158 -4.83 -26.74 -5.81
CA ALA A 158 -5.71 -25.59 -5.74
C ALA A 158 -4.81 -24.37 -5.52
N GLY A 159 -4.83 -23.44 -6.48
CA GLY A 159 -3.91 -22.31 -6.46
C GLY A 159 -4.15 -21.38 -5.27
N VAL A 160 -3.38 -20.29 -5.20
CA VAL A 160 -3.58 -19.33 -4.11
C VAL A 160 -4.94 -18.65 -4.27
N LYS A 161 -5.81 -18.73 -3.26
CA LYS A 161 -7.10 -18.03 -3.29
C LYS A 161 -6.86 -16.52 -3.41
N PHE A 162 -7.66 -15.88 -4.24
CA PHE A 162 -7.47 -14.48 -4.61
C PHE A 162 -8.83 -13.78 -4.74
N SER A 163 -8.99 -12.63 -4.09
CA SER A 163 -10.22 -11.85 -4.22
C SER A 163 -9.93 -10.36 -3.98
N VAL A 164 -10.06 -9.55 -5.03
CA VAL A 164 -9.75 -8.10 -4.98
C VAL A 164 -10.58 -7.36 -3.90
N PRO A 165 -10.01 -6.35 -3.21
CA PRO A 165 -10.77 -5.47 -2.32
C PRO A 165 -11.85 -4.65 -3.06
N PRO A 166 -12.90 -4.18 -2.35
CA PRO A 166 -13.95 -3.37 -2.96
C PRO A 166 -13.41 -2.08 -3.59
N SER A 167 -13.86 -1.79 -4.80
CA SER A 167 -13.56 -0.55 -5.54
C SER A 167 -14.17 0.69 -4.85
N GLY A 168 -13.50 1.85 -4.94
CA GLY A 168 -13.99 3.11 -4.40
C GLY A 168 -12.96 4.23 -4.36
N GLU A 169 -13.41 5.43 -3.97
CA GLU A 169 -12.53 6.57 -3.66
C GLU A 169 -12.19 6.55 -2.16
N LEU A 170 -10.96 6.18 -1.84
CA LEU A 170 -10.52 5.93 -0.47
C LEU A 170 -9.82 7.18 0.07
N GLN A 171 -10.25 7.69 1.23
CA GLN A 171 -9.68 8.90 1.84
C GLN A 171 -8.76 8.57 3.01
N TYR A 172 -7.61 9.25 3.05
CA TYR A 172 -6.59 9.07 4.07
C TYR A 172 -6.16 10.40 4.68
N ASP A 173 -5.98 10.42 5.99
CA ASP A 173 -5.16 11.42 6.65
C ASP A 173 -3.69 11.13 6.35
N THR A 174 -2.97 12.14 5.89
CA THR A 174 -1.56 12.03 5.51
C THR A 174 -0.69 12.58 6.63
N PHE A 175 0.43 11.92 6.90
CA PHE A 175 1.41 12.36 7.88
C PHE A 175 2.80 12.34 7.25
N TYR A 176 3.59 13.38 7.53
CA TYR A 176 4.99 13.50 7.12
C TYR A 176 5.83 13.78 8.37
N ASN A 177 6.70 12.84 8.74
CA ASN A 177 7.44 12.85 10.01
C ASN A 177 6.51 13.12 11.23
N GLY A 178 5.34 12.46 11.26
CA GLY A 178 4.31 12.62 12.29
C GLY A 178 3.46 13.89 12.21
N VAL A 179 3.78 14.85 11.33
CA VAL A 179 2.98 16.07 11.12
C VAL A 179 1.86 15.78 10.13
N ARG A 180 0.60 16.02 10.52
CA ARG A 180 -0.58 15.85 9.65
C ARG A 180 -0.59 16.88 8.52
N ASN A 181 -0.86 16.44 7.29
CA ASN A 181 -0.95 17.28 6.10
C ASN A 181 -2.36 17.25 5.50
N GLN A 182 -2.51 17.81 4.31
CA GLN A 182 -3.77 17.77 3.54
C GLN A 182 -4.13 16.31 3.19
N PRO A 183 -5.40 15.91 3.32
CA PRO A 183 -5.82 14.54 3.04
C PRO A 183 -5.39 14.05 1.66
N GLY A 184 -4.97 12.79 1.61
CA GLY A 184 -4.67 12.08 0.37
C GLY A 184 -5.85 11.21 -0.03
N THR A 185 -5.87 10.80 -1.30
CA THR A 185 -6.82 9.81 -1.79
C THR A 185 -6.13 8.65 -2.48
N ILE A 186 -6.79 7.49 -2.47
CA ILE A 186 -6.50 6.36 -3.33
C ILE A 186 -7.77 6.07 -4.10
N HIS A 187 -7.79 6.40 -5.38
CA HIS A 187 -8.77 5.86 -6.31
C HIS A 187 -8.41 4.41 -6.57
N TRP A 188 -9.33 3.47 -6.33
CA TRP A 188 -9.15 2.05 -6.64
C TRP A 188 -10.35 1.52 -7.41
N THR A 189 -10.12 0.96 -8.59
CA THR A 189 -11.14 0.20 -9.32
C THR A 189 -10.59 -1.12 -9.84
N SER A 190 -11.44 -2.14 -9.84
CA SER A 190 -11.14 -3.46 -10.40
C SER A 190 -12.39 -4.12 -10.95
N ASN A 191 -12.20 -4.90 -12.01
CA ASN A 191 -13.18 -5.83 -12.56
C ASN A 191 -12.55 -7.23 -12.63
N ALA A 192 -13.15 -8.18 -13.36
CA ALA A 192 -12.64 -9.55 -13.45
C ALA A 192 -11.37 -9.72 -14.33
N GLN A 193 -10.98 -8.69 -15.09
CA GLN A 193 -9.88 -8.73 -16.06
C GLN A 193 -8.84 -7.62 -15.87
N SER A 194 -9.21 -6.46 -15.32
CA SER A 194 -8.33 -5.30 -15.17
C SER A 194 -8.53 -4.54 -13.87
N TYR A 195 -7.54 -3.72 -13.54
CA TYR A 195 -7.57 -2.78 -12.42
C TYR A 195 -6.96 -1.43 -12.81
N GLU A 196 -7.36 -0.40 -12.10
CA GLU A 196 -6.76 0.93 -12.14
C GLU A 196 -6.66 1.49 -10.71
N MET A 197 -5.54 2.14 -10.42
CA MET A 197 -5.29 2.78 -9.15
C MET A 197 -4.58 4.12 -9.33
N VAL A 198 -5.03 5.14 -8.61
CA VAL A 198 -4.37 6.46 -8.54
C VAL A 198 -4.27 6.91 -7.09
N VAL A 199 -3.05 7.05 -6.59
CA VAL A 199 -2.73 7.54 -5.26
C VAL A 199 -2.32 9.01 -5.35
N SER A 200 -3.03 9.90 -4.68
CA SER A 200 -2.75 11.34 -4.65
C SER A 200 -2.45 11.82 -3.23
N VAL A 201 -1.23 12.28 -2.98
CA VAL A 201 -0.76 12.76 -1.66
C VAL A 201 -0.31 14.23 -1.76
N PRO A 202 -1.12 15.21 -1.31
CA PRO A 202 -0.74 16.62 -1.35
C PRO A 202 0.31 16.96 -0.27
N LEU A 203 1.52 17.34 -0.67
CA LEU A 203 2.60 17.72 0.25
C LEU A 203 2.84 19.24 0.23
N PRO A 204 3.04 19.89 1.41
CA PRO A 204 3.38 21.30 1.49
C PRO A 204 4.64 21.64 0.70
N PHE A 205 4.64 22.82 0.06
CA PHE A 205 5.75 23.41 -0.71
C PHE A 205 6.25 22.64 -1.95
N VAL A 206 6.09 21.30 -2.02
CA VAL A 206 6.53 20.47 -3.14
C VAL A 206 5.40 20.18 -4.14
N GLY A 207 4.13 20.22 -3.68
CA GLY A 207 2.94 19.89 -4.46
C GLY A 207 2.49 18.44 -4.30
N THR A 208 1.45 18.04 -5.04
CA THR A 208 0.89 16.68 -4.97
C THR A 208 1.84 15.66 -5.57
N PHE A 209 2.11 14.59 -4.83
CA PHE A 209 2.72 13.39 -5.37
C PHE A 209 1.59 12.50 -5.86
N VAL A 210 1.59 12.19 -7.16
CA VAL A 210 0.61 11.30 -7.78
C VAL A 210 1.35 10.05 -8.24
N TYR A 211 0.82 8.89 -7.87
CA TYR A 211 1.28 7.60 -8.36
C TYR A 211 0.11 6.91 -9.03
N SER A 212 0.28 6.36 -10.23
CA SER A 212 -0.76 5.55 -10.86
C SER A 212 -0.22 4.19 -11.29
N SER A 213 -1.09 3.19 -11.20
CA SER A 213 -0.82 1.82 -11.63
C SER A 213 -2.07 1.29 -12.31
N HIS A 214 -1.92 0.75 -13.51
CA HIS A 214 -3.00 0.06 -14.19
C HIS A 214 -2.47 -1.17 -14.91
N GLY A 215 -3.36 -2.14 -15.11
CA GLY A 215 -3.01 -3.39 -15.78
C GLY A 215 -4.14 -4.41 -15.70
N ARG A 216 -3.76 -5.68 -15.85
CA ARG A 216 -4.69 -6.82 -15.88
C ARG A 216 -4.68 -7.63 -14.59
N ILE A 217 -5.62 -8.56 -14.48
CA ILE A 217 -5.62 -9.65 -13.51
C ILE A 217 -5.24 -10.94 -14.24
N ASP A 218 -4.03 -11.43 -14.00
CA ASP A 218 -3.47 -12.59 -14.70
C ASP A 218 -3.47 -13.86 -13.84
N ALA A 219 -2.67 -14.86 -14.22
CA ALA A 219 -2.59 -16.13 -13.51
C ALA A 219 -1.94 -16.03 -12.11
N PHE A 220 -1.42 -14.87 -11.71
CA PHE A 220 -0.73 -14.62 -10.44
C PHE A 220 -1.38 -13.47 -9.62
N GLY A 221 -2.52 -12.95 -10.06
CA GLY A 221 -3.23 -11.84 -9.42
C GLY A 221 -3.11 -10.54 -10.21
N LEU A 222 -2.93 -9.41 -9.55
CA LEU A 222 -2.67 -8.13 -10.20
C LEU A 222 -1.38 -8.20 -11.03
N ALA A 223 -1.43 -7.65 -12.23
CA ALA A 223 -0.36 -7.65 -13.19
C ALA A 223 -0.28 -6.27 -13.86
N PRO A 224 0.57 -5.36 -13.35
CA PRO A 224 0.76 -4.04 -13.94
C PRO A 224 1.19 -4.14 -15.40
N ASP A 225 0.65 -3.24 -16.22
CA ASP A 225 1.15 -2.95 -17.56
C ASP A 225 1.95 -1.64 -17.57
N GLN A 226 1.55 -0.67 -16.72
CA GLN A 226 2.24 0.61 -16.56
C GLN A 226 2.13 1.13 -15.12
N TYR A 227 3.22 1.71 -14.63
CA TYR A 227 3.32 2.45 -13.38
C TYR A 227 3.88 3.86 -13.64
N ILE A 228 3.29 4.89 -13.06
CA ILE A 228 3.71 6.30 -13.22
C ILE A 228 3.95 6.93 -11.85
N GLU A 229 5.06 7.66 -11.68
CA GLU A 229 5.30 8.57 -10.55
C GLU A 229 5.39 10.03 -11.05
N LYS A 230 4.55 10.90 -10.48
CA LYS A 230 4.57 12.35 -10.69
C LYS A 230 4.84 13.08 -9.38
N ARG A 231 6.06 13.61 -9.22
CA ARG A 231 6.49 14.22 -7.96
C ARG A 231 6.35 15.75 -7.98
N GLY A 232 5.14 16.24 -7.72
CA GLY A 232 4.82 17.66 -7.69
C GLY A 232 4.82 18.27 -9.10
N ARG A 233 5.72 19.25 -9.34
CA ARG A 233 5.92 19.87 -10.66
C ARG A 233 6.99 19.19 -11.53
N ARG A 234 7.57 18.06 -11.08
CA ARG A 234 8.54 17.31 -11.89
C ARG A 234 7.83 16.60 -13.07
N PRO A 235 8.55 16.27 -14.16
CA PRO A 235 8.08 15.33 -15.16
C PRO A 235 7.67 13.98 -14.57
N GLU A 236 6.90 13.22 -15.34
CA GLU A 236 6.44 11.88 -14.98
C GLU A 236 7.52 10.83 -15.26
N ASP A 237 7.91 10.08 -14.23
CA ASP A 237 8.69 8.85 -14.38
C ASP A 237 7.72 7.69 -14.67
N VAL A 238 8.00 6.86 -15.67
CA VAL A 238 7.13 5.74 -16.07
C VAL A 238 7.94 4.44 -16.12
N ALA A 239 7.38 3.36 -15.57
CA ALA A 239 7.82 1.99 -15.76
C ALA A 239 6.78 1.22 -16.60
N ILE A 240 7.23 0.56 -17.67
CA ILE A 240 6.37 -0.16 -18.63
C ILE A 240 6.69 -1.66 -18.53
N PHE A 241 5.66 -2.48 -18.30
CA PHE A 241 5.77 -3.91 -18.08
C PHE A 241 5.44 -4.67 -19.37
N ASN A 242 6.36 -4.70 -20.33
CA ASN A 242 6.17 -5.36 -21.61
C ASN A 242 6.20 -6.90 -21.44
N ARG A 243 5.01 -7.50 -21.36
CA ARG A 243 4.82 -8.95 -21.17
C ARG A 243 5.03 -9.78 -22.44
N THR A 244 5.00 -9.17 -23.63
CA THR A 244 5.36 -9.84 -24.90
C THR A 244 6.86 -10.12 -24.95
N ASP A 245 7.67 -9.09 -24.69
CA ASP A 245 9.14 -9.19 -24.70
C ASP A 245 9.72 -9.65 -23.36
N LYS A 246 8.86 -9.92 -22.36
CA LYS A 246 9.18 -10.26 -20.97
C LYS A 246 10.23 -9.31 -20.35
N LYS A 247 10.04 -8.01 -20.54
CA LYS A 247 10.91 -6.93 -20.04
C LYS A 247 10.15 -5.81 -19.37
N ILE A 248 10.81 -5.17 -18.40
CA ILE A 248 10.42 -3.87 -17.86
C ILE A 248 11.36 -2.82 -18.44
N ALA A 249 10.80 -1.68 -18.86
CA ALA A 249 11.55 -0.52 -19.34
C ALA A 249 11.16 0.74 -18.56
N PHE A 250 12.07 1.70 -18.44
CA PHE A 250 11.88 2.94 -17.69
C PHE A 250 12.00 4.17 -18.61
N THR A 251 11.33 5.27 -18.29
CA THR A 251 11.61 6.58 -18.91
C THR A 251 12.76 7.31 -18.24
N ARG A 252 13.01 7.06 -16.94
CA ARG A 252 14.06 7.74 -16.17
C ARG A 252 15.47 7.28 -16.49
N THR A 253 15.62 6.04 -16.97
CA THR A 253 16.92 5.45 -17.33
C THR A 253 16.77 4.57 -18.57
N PRO A 254 17.82 4.39 -19.39
CA PRO A 254 17.79 3.46 -20.52
C PRO A 254 17.88 1.98 -20.10
N ALA A 255 17.82 1.68 -18.80
CA ALA A 255 17.92 0.31 -18.31
C ALA A 255 16.65 -0.48 -18.63
N THR A 256 16.82 -1.80 -18.79
CA THR A 256 15.70 -2.74 -18.83
C THR A 256 15.96 -3.88 -17.86
N LEU A 257 14.89 -4.44 -17.30
CA LEU A 257 14.93 -5.58 -16.39
C LEU A 257 14.13 -6.75 -16.98
N PRO A 258 14.45 -8.01 -16.63
CA PRO A 258 13.56 -9.13 -16.91
C PRO A 258 12.22 -8.93 -16.17
N LEU A 259 11.12 -9.35 -16.79
CA LEU A 259 9.78 -9.30 -16.21
C LEU A 259 9.36 -10.70 -15.73
N PRO A 260 9.64 -11.07 -14.47
CA PRO A 260 9.16 -12.31 -13.89
C PRO A 260 7.63 -12.28 -13.74
N ASP A 261 7.03 -13.47 -13.63
CA ASP A 261 5.60 -13.57 -13.37
C ASP A 261 5.27 -13.11 -11.94
N GLY A 262 4.09 -12.51 -11.77
CA GLY A 262 3.68 -11.90 -10.50
C GLY A 262 4.41 -10.61 -10.11
N ALA A 263 5.25 -10.03 -10.98
CA ALA A 263 5.87 -8.72 -10.74
C ALA A 263 4.84 -7.61 -10.51
N GLN A 264 5.13 -6.73 -9.55
CA GLN A 264 4.29 -5.62 -9.11
C GLN A 264 5.05 -4.28 -9.21
N ASP A 265 4.34 -3.17 -9.08
CA ASP A 265 4.91 -1.88 -8.66
C ASP A 265 4.69 -1.65 -7.16
N ARG A 266 5.24 -0.55 -6.64
CA ARG A 266 5.24 -0.22 -5.21
C ARG A 266 3.85 -0.15 -4.57
N PHE A 267 2.84 0.28 -5.33
CA PHE A 267 1.47 0.43 -4.81
C PHE A 267 0.60 -0.77 -5.20
N SER A 268 0.73 -1.32 -6.42
CA SER A 268 -0.01 -2.54 -6.78
C SER A 268 0.36 -3.72 -5.90
N MET A 269 1.59 -3.79 -5.39
CA MET A 269 2.00 -4.76 -4.37
C MET A 269 1.10 -4.72 -3.12
N VAL A 270 0.73 -3.53 -2.64
CA VAL A 270 -0.16 -3.37 -1.48
C VAL A 270 -1.56 -3.94 -1.75
N MET A 271 -2.11 -3.65 -2.94
CA MET A 271 -3.42 -4.17 -3.35
C MET A 271 -3.39 -5.65 -3.72
N GLN A 272 -2.26 -6.15 -4.22
CA GLN A 272 -2.02 -7.57 -4.46
C GLN A 272 -1.97 -8.33 -3.12
N LEU A 273 -1.23 -7.82 -2.13
CA LEU A 273 -1.23 -8.36 -0.77
C LEU A 273 -2.65 -8.40 -0.19
N ALA A 274 -3.37 -7.28 -0.26
CA ALA A 274 -4.76 -7.20 0.19
C ALA A 274 -5.67 -8.22 -0.52
N SER A 275 -5.50 -8.41 -1.82
CA SER A 275 -6.30 -9.36 -2.61
C SER A 275 -6.03 -10.83 -2.26
N LEU A 276 -4.78 -11.17 -1.92
CA LEU A 276 -4.40 -12.52 -1.48
C LEU A 276 -4.87 -12.79 -0.05
N VAL A 277 -4.68 -11.83 0.87
CA VAL A 277 -5.12 -11.92 2.27
C VAL A 277 -6.64 -12.02 2.34
N ARG A 278 -7.37 -11.25 1.52
CA ARG A 278 -8.84 -11.36 1.38
C ARG A 278 -9.29 -12.71 0.80
N GLY A 279 -8.47 -13.32 -0.05
CA GLY A 279 -8.72 -14.63 -0.63
C GLY A 279 -8.57 -15.79 0.36
N ASP A 280 -7.53 -15.77 1.20
CA ASP A 280 -7.36 -16.73 2.30
C ASP A 280 -6.78 -16.07 3.57
N PRO A 281 -7.63 -15.47 4.44
CA PRO A 281 -7.18 -14.87 5.68
C PRO A 281 -6.52 -15.85 6.66
N ALA A 282 -6.79 -17.15 6.54
CA ALA A 282 -6.25 -18.16 7.45
C ALA A 282 -4.81 -18.57 7.08
N ALA A 283 -4.37 -18.31 5.84
CA ALA A 283 -3.01 -18.56 5.38
C ALA A 283 -1.99 -17.54 5.93
N TYR A 284 -2.43 -16.33 6.29
CA TYR A 284 -1.57 -15.24 6.77
C TYR A 284 -1.54 -15.16 8.29
N LYS A 285 -0.75 -16.04 8.91
CA LYS A 285 -0.49 -16.08 10.36
C LYS A 285 0.83 -15.34 10.68
N PRO A 286 1.05 -14.89 11.94
CA PRO A 286 2.33 -14.34 12.37
C PRO A 286 3.53 -15.17 11.90
N GLY A 287 4.56 -14.50 11.35
CA GLY A 287 5.77 -15.12 10.79
C GLY A 287 5.64 -15.75 9.40
N VAL A 288 4.47 -15.66 8.73
CA VAL A 288 4.34 -16.06 7.33
C VAL A 288 4.88 -14.95 6.42
N THR A 289 5.86 -15.28 5.58
CA THR A 289 6.54 -14.32 4.69
C THR A 289 6.25 -14.62 3.21
N ARG A 290 5.71 -13.64 2.48
CA ARG A 290 5.48 -13.72 1.04
C ARG A 290 6.46 -12.82 0.29
N GLN A 291 7.06 -13.31 -0.80
CA GLN A 291 7.90 -12.50 -1.67
C GLN A 291 7.10 -11.87 -2.81
N PHE A 292 7.40 -10.60 -3.09
CA PHE A 292 6.95 -9.88 -4.28
C PHE A 292 8.17 -9.33 -5.02
N PHE A 293 8.21 -9.44 -6.35
CA PHE A 293 9.18 -8.68 -7.15
C PHE A 293 8.55 -7.31 -7.45
N VAL A 294 9.13 -6.25 -6.89
CA VAL A 294 8.53 -4.90 -6.86
C VAL A 294 9.40 -3.93 -7.64
N ILE A 295 8.76 -3.16 -8.52
CA ILE A 295 9.38 -2.18 -9.40
C ILE A 295 9.22 -0.77 -8.83
N ASP A 296 10.35 -0.08 -8.66
CA ASP A 296 10.44 1.37 -8.43
C ASP A 296 10.64 2.08 -9.79
N ASN A 297 10.71 3.41 -9.81
CA ASN A 297 10.85 4.19 -11.06
C ASN A 297 12.18 4.03 -11.84
N ASN A 298 13.12 3.19 -11.39
CA ASN A 298 14.37 2.88 -12.12
C ASN A 298 14.99 1.51 -11.80
N SER A 299 14.34 0.66 -11.00
CA SER A 299 14.92 -0.56 -10.44
C SER A 299 13.82 -1.56 -10.07
N GLY A 300 14.21 -2.81 -9.80
CA GLY A 300 13.31 -3.88 -9.39
C GLY A 300 13.96 -4.77 -8.34
N GLU A 301 13.20 -5.13 -7.30
CA GLU A 301 13.73 -5.74 -6.08
C GLU A 301 12.77 -6.79 -5.50
N ASN A 302 13.29 -7.90 -4.96
CA ASN A 302 12.49 -8.84 -4.18
C ASN A 302 12.20 -8.26 -2.79
N TRP A 303 10.92 -8.01 -2.49
CA TRP A 303 10.44 -7.56 -1.19
C TRP A 303 9.82 -8.75 -0.44
N PRO A 304 10.49 -9.29 0.59
CA PRO A 304 9.87 -10.17 1.57
C PRO A 304 8.92 -9.35 2.45
N VAL A 305 7.66 -9.73 2.49
CA VAL A 305 6.63 -9.11 3.35
C VAL A 305 6.11 -10.16 4.32
N GLU A 306 6.36 -9.95 5.60
CA GLU A 306 5.95 -10.82 6.70
C GLU A 306 4.63 -10.34 7.30
N THR A 307 3.75 -11.28 7.66
CA THR A 307 2.64 -11.02 8.58
C THR A 307 3.16 -10.92 10.01
N ILE A 308 3.00 -9.76 10.63
CA ILE A 308 3.40 -9.55 12.03
C ILE A 308 2.32 -10.07 12.98
N GLY A 309 1.05 -9.71 12.74
CA GLY A 309 -0.08 -10.16 13.56
C GLY A 309 -1.29 -9.26 13.44
N ASP A 310 -2.29 -9.50 14.27
CA ASP A 310 -3.48 -8.66 14.36
C ASP A 310 -3.26 -7.54 15.39
N GLU A 311 -3.58 -6.29 15.03
CA GLU A 311 -3.38 -5.07 15.82
C GLU A 311 -4.58 -4.11 15.67
N THR A 312 -5.05 -3.54 16.78
CA THR A 312 -6.04 -2.46 16.80
C THR A 312 -5.36 -1.10 16.54
N ILE A 313 -5.56 -0.50 15.36
CA ILE A 313 -5.05 0.85 15.08
C ILE A 313 -6.06 1.95 15.44
N ARG A 314 -5.57 3.15 15.74
CA ARG A 314 -6.40 4.35 15.93
C ARG A 314 -6.49 5.17 14.64
N THR A 315 -7.70 5.55 14.27
CA THR A 315 -8.00 6.48 13.17
C THR A 315 -8.65 7.76 13.69
N ALA A 316 -8.92 8.73 12.80
CA ALA A 316 -9.69 9.92 13.14
C ALA A 316 -11.17 9.62 13.48
N GLN A 317 -11.71 8.49 13.06
CA GLN A 317 -13.12 8.11 13.21
C GLN A 317 -13.37 7.08 14.32
N GLY A 318 -12.32 6.54 14.94
CA GLY A 318 -12.40 5.46 15.93
C GLY A 318 -11.26 4.47 15.80
N TYR A 319 -11.44 3.27 16.34
CA TYR A 319 -10.46 2.18 16.28
C TYR A 319 -10.82 1.19 15.17
N LEU A 320 -9.80 0.53 14.60
CA LEU A 320 -9.96 -0.51 13.58
C LEU A 320 -9.10 -1.72 13.95
N GLU A 321 -9.73 -2.90 14.00
CA GLU A 321 -9.04 -4.17 13.96
C GLU A 321 -8.38 -4.35 12.58
N THR A 322 -7.09 -4.68 12.58
CA THR A 322 -6.29 -4.84 11.36
C THR A 322 -5.32 -5.98 11.48
N ARG A 323 -4.82 -6.48 10.34
CA ARG A 323 -3.61 -7.30 10.28
C ARG A 323 -2.45 -6.47 9.80
N HIS A 324 -1.37 -6.42 10.58
CA HIS A 324 -0.12 -5.75 10.28
C HIS A 324 0.81 -6.65 9.48
N PHE A 325 1.38 -6.08 8.42
CA PHE A 325 2.39 -6.67 7.55
C PHE A 325 3.58 -5.73 7.45
N LYS A 326 4.79 -6.28 7.38
CA LYS A 326 6.04 -5.53 7.34
C LYS A 326 6.96 -6.06 6.26
N ARG A 327 7.57 -5.15 5.47
CA ARG A 327 8.66 -5.51 4.57
C ARG A 327 9.94 -5.72 5.38
N LEU A 328 10.51 -6.91 5.29
CA LEU A 328 11.77 -7.22 5.96
C LEU A 328 12.97 -6.59 5.23
N PRO A 329 14.06 -6.25 5.95
CA PRO A 329 15.35 -5.95 5.34
C PRO A 329 15.85 -7.12 4.49
N ARG A 330 16.43 -6.83 3.33
CA ARG A 330 16.95 -7.87 2.41
C ARG A 330 18.42 -8.23 2.67
N HIS A 331 19.15 -7.31 3.28
CA HIS A 331 20.56 -7.38 3.63
C HIS A 331 20.87 -6.33 4.70
N ASP A 332 22.05 -6.43 5.32
CA ASP A 332 22.52 -5.41 6.26
C ASP A 332 22.54 -4.03 5.59
N GLY A 333 21.99 -3.02 6.28
CA GLY A 333 21.86 -1.65 5.74
C GLY A 333 20.65 -1.40 4.84
N ASP A 334 19.74 -2.36 4.63
CA ASP A 334 18.43 -2.08 4.00
C ASP A 334 17.49 -1.33 4.98
N LEU A 335 17.73 -0.02 5.14
CA LEU A 335 17.06 0.84 6.13
C LEU A 335 15.64 1.28 5.75
N ARG A 336 15.20 1.05 4.50
CA ARG A 336 13.84 1.40 4.06
C ARG A 336 12.85 0.46 4.75
N ARG A 337 11.84 0.97 5.45
CA ARG A 337 10.77 0.16 6.06
C ARG A 337 9.43 0.49 5.44
N ILE A 338 8.61 -0.53 5.22
CA ILE A 338 7.27 -0.40 4.66
C ILE A 338 6.37 -1.31 5.49
N ASP A 339 5.35 -0.71 6.08
CA ASP A 339 4.42 -1.35 6.99
C ASP A 339 2.99 -1.07 6.50
N VAL A 340 2.16 -2.10 6.47
CA VAL A 340 0.80 -2.08 5.92
C VAL A 340 -0.14 -2.74 6.91
N TRP A 341 -1.24 -2.07 7.24
CA TRP A 341 -2.30 -2.63 8.07
C TRP A 341 -3.56 -2.78 7.23
N LEU A 342 -4.09 -3.99 7.13
CA LEU A 342 -5.30 -4.31 6.36
C LEU A 342 -6.49 -4.55 7.30
N ALA A 343 -7.62 -3.87 7.09
CA ALA A 343 -8.79 -4.00 7.97
C ALA A 343 -9.84 -4.97 7.38
N PRO A 344 -10.20 -6.08 8.06
CA PRO A 344 -11.26 -6.98 7.59
C PRO A 344 -12.61 -6.27 7.41
N SER A 345 -12.94 -5.33 8.32
CA SER A 345 -14.17 -4.52 8.28
C SER A 345 -14.24 -3.55 7.09
N LEU A 346 -13.11 -3.19 6.49
CA LEU A 346 -13.03 -2.41 5.25
C LEU A 346 -12.92 -3.32 4.01
N GLY A 347 -13.24 -4.61 4.13
CA GLY A 347 -13.07 -5.58 3.05
C GLY A 347 -11.60 -5.82 2.71
N TRP A 348 -10.72 -5.81 3.73
CA TRP A 348 -9.25 -5.95 3.64
C TRP A 348 -8.53 -4.82 2.89
N LEU A 349 -9.17 -3.65 2.73
CA LEU A 349 -8.48 -2.45 2.26
C LEU A 349 -7.37 -2.01 3.23
N PRO A 350 -6.32 -1.32 2.75
CA PRO A 350 -5.29 -0.73 3.59
C PRO A 350 -5.91 0.33 4.50
N ALA A 351 -5.90 0.08 5.80
CA ALA A 351 -6.35 1.01 6.84
C ALA A 351 -5.21 1.92 7.32
N ARG A 352 -3.96 1.46 7.21
CA ARG A 352 -2.75 2.26 7.40
C ARG A 352 -1.65 1.80 6.48
N ILE A 353 -0.85 2.73 5.97
CA ILE A 353 0.40 2.47 5.25
C ILE A 353 1.45 3.41 5.82
N MET A 354 2.60 2.89 6.24
CA MET A 354 3.73 3.67 6.74
C MET A 354 4.98 3.30 5.95
N GLN A 355 5.66 4.30 5.38
CA GLN A 355 6.92 4.14 4.65
C GLN A 355 7.98 5.00 5.34
N THR A 356 9.05 4.36 5.83
CA THR A 356 10.26 5.02 6.31
C THR A 356 11.35 4.89 5.25
N GLU A 357 11.86 6.01 4.75
CA GLU A 357 13.00 6.03 3.83
C GLU A 357 14.33 5.87 4.58
N PRO A 358 15.44 5.46 3.92
CA PRO A 358 16.74 5.24 4.57
C PRO A 358 17.32 6.45 5.33
N ASN A 359 16.88 7.67 4.99
CA ASN A 359 17.26 8.90 5.69
C ASN A 359 16.40 9.18 6.95
N GLY A 360 15.56 8.25 7.38
CA GLY A 360 14.64 8.38 8.52
C GLY A 360 13.35 9.16 8.22
N THR A 361 13.15 9.64 6.99
CA THR A 361 11.91 10.36 6.62
C THR A 361 10.73 9.39 6.58
N GLN A 362 9.64 9.75 7.25
CA GLN A 362 8.43 8.93 7.34
C GLN A 362 7.27 9.58 6.56
N PHE A 363 6.64 8.77 5.72
CA PHE A 363 5.36 9.07 5.09
C PHE A 363 4.33 8.08 5.62
N GLU A 364 3.16 8.56 6.03
CA GLU A 364 2.11 7.73 6.57
C GLU A 364 0.74 8.14 6.04
N LEU A 365 -0.09 7.13 5.77
CA LEU A 365 -1.48 7.23 5.36
C LEU A 365 -2.31 6.48 6.41
N VAL A 366 -3.31 7.14 7.01
CA VAL A 366 -4.24 6.53 7.98
C VAL A 366 -5.66 6.72 7.47
N TRP A 367 -6.47 5.68 7.51
CA TRP A 367 -7.86 5.70 7.02
C TRP A 367 -8.68 6.85 7.66
N ARG A 368 -9.35 7.62 6.81
CA ARG A 368 -10.17 8.78 7.19
C ARG A 368 -11.67 8.57 6.95
N GLY A 369 -12.02 7.59 6.11
CA GLY A 369 -13.40 7.27 5.74
C GLY A 369 -14.24 6.80 6.93
N LYS A 370 -15.57 6.79 6.77
CA LYS A 370 -16.49 6.31 7.80
C LYS A 370 -16.14 4.87 8.19
N LEU A 371 -16.21 4.57 9.49
CA LEU A 371 -16.19 3.21 9.99
C LEU A 371 -17.63 2.72 10.02
N ASN A 372 -17.94 1.65 9.31
CA ASN A 372 -19.22 0.97 9.49
C ASN A 372 -19.14 0.23 10.82
N ALA A 373 -20.05 0.54 11.75
CA ALA A 373 -20.03 -0.02 13.11
C ALA A 373 -20.27 -1.54 13.13
N ASP A 374 -20.91 -2.07 12.09
CA ASP A 374 -21.35 -3.45 12.01
C ASP A 374 -20.53 -4.22 10.97
N GLY A 375 -19.73 -5.18 11.44
CA GLY A 375 -18.90 -6.06 10.62
C GLY A 375 -19.68 -7.13 9.86
N VAL A 376 -20.73 -6.74 9.11
CA VAL A 376 -21.46 -7.62 8.19
C VAL A 376 -21.74 -6.85 6.89
N GLY A 377 -21.22 -7.36 5.78
CA GLY A 377 -21.25 -6.64 4.50
C GLY A 377 -22.63 -6.50 3.86
N SER A 378 -22.91 -5.33 3.31
CA SER A 378 -23.89 -5.11 2.24
C SER A 378 -23.51 -3.88 1.40
N PRO A 379 -23.55 -3.93 0.06
CA PRO A 379 -23.19 -2.79 -0.77
C PRO A 379 -24.34 -1.78 -0.85
N VAL A 380 -24.09 -0.52 -0.48
CA VAL A 380 -25.06 0.57 -0.65
C VAL A 380 -24.89 1.19 -2.04
N ASN A 381 -25.83 0.90 -2.94
CA ASN A 381 -26.07 1.70 -4.14
C ASN A 381 -27.02 2.86 -3.77
N SER A 382 -26.47 4.05 -3.52
CA SER A 382 -27.26 5.28 -3.42
C SER A 382 -27.46 5.90 -4.81
N VAL A 383 -28.55 5.51 -5.49
CA VAL A 383 -29.04 6.26 -6.66
C VAL A 383 -30.07 7.26 -6.17
N GLU A 384 -29.69 8.54 -6.13
CA GLU A 384 -30.56 9.62 -5.67
C GLU A 384 -31.53 10.04 -6.79
N GLY A 385 -32.66 9.34 -6.85
CA GLY A 385 -33.72 9.57 -7.83
C GLY A 385 -34.64 10.75 -7.45
N THR A 386 -34.25 11.97 -7.82
CA THR A 386 -35.17 13.12 -7.74
C THR A 386 -36.31 12.95 -8.74
N SER A 387 -37.56 12.95 -8.26
CA SER A 387 -38.76 13.07 -9.08
C SER A 387 -39.84 13.78 -8.28
N GLY A 388 -40.08 15.05 -8.61
CA GLY A 388 -41.17 15.82 -8.03
C GLY A 388 -42.47 15.63 -8.82
N THR A 389 -43.61 15.69 -8.12
CA THR A 389 -44.92 15.90 -8.75
C THR A 389 -45.73 16.88 -7.90
N VAL A 390 -46.41 17.81 -8.58
CA VAL A 390 -47.23 18.87 -7.99
C VAL A 390 -48.62 18.33 -7.59
N GLY A 391 -49.18 18.83 -6.48
CA GLY A 391 -50.57 18.57 -6.07
C GLY A 391 -51.08 19.63 -5.09
N THR A 392 -52.00 20.49 -5.53
CA THR A 392 -52.54 21.67 -4.82
C THR A 392 -53.82 21.38 -4.01
N SER A 393 -54.13 22.25 -3.02
CA SER A 393 -55.42 22.42 -2.28
C SER A 393 -55.94 21.18 -1.50
N GLY A 394 -56.57 21.21 -0.32
CA GLY A 394 -57.01 22.22 0.69
C GLY A 394 -57.63 21.42 1.88
N THR A 395 -58.28 21.95 2.94
CA THR A 395 -58.59 23.31 3.42
C THR A 395 -58.97 23.21 4.93
N ASP A 396 -59.29 24.34 5.60
CA ASP A 396 -60.14 24.49 6.80
C ASP A 396 -59.92 23.67 8.09
N SER A 397 -59.16 24.27 9.01
CA SER A 397 -59.64 24.93 10.24
C SER A 397 -60.79 24.37 11.10
N THR A 398 -60.58 24.47 12.43
CA THR A 398 -61.51 24.50 13.58
C THR A 398 -61.94 23.18 14.25
N GLY A 399 -61.99 23.17 15.59
CA GLY A 399 -62.44 22.05 16.43
C GLY A 399 -61.87 22.09 17.85
N ASN A 400 -62.57 22.76 18.78
CA ASN A 400 -62.18 22.93 20.19
C ASN A 400 -62.71 21.79 21.11
N THR A 401 -62.33 21.84 22.40
CA THR A 401 -62.93 21.21 23.60
C THR A 401 -62.38 19.87 24.13
N SER A 402 -61.89 19.95 25.37
CA SER A 402 -61.74 18.88 26.36
C SER A 402 -63.08 18.60 27.09
N PRO A 403 -63.15 17.74 28.13
CA PRO A 403 -62.42 16.48 28.40
C PRO A 403 -63.39 15.31 28.67
N ASP A 404 -62.85 14.14 29.03
CA ASP A 404 -63.14 13.40 30.29
C ASP A 404 -63.31 11.86 30.15
N ASN A 405 -62.83 11.19 31.20
CA ASN A 405 -63.24 9.90 31.75
C ASN A 405 -62.76 8.53 31.19
N SER A 406 -62.20 7.74 32.13
CA SER A 406 -62.25 6.27 32.28
C SER A 406 -61.46 5.30 31.38
N ALA A 407 -60.42 4.74 32.00
CA ALA A 407 -60.11 3.30 32.12
C ALA A 407 -60.01 2.39 30.88
N ASN A 408 -58.80 1.87 30.62
CA ASN A 408 -58.56 0.43 30.78
C ASN A 408 -57.09 0.07 31.06
N GLN A 409 -56.84 -1.19 31.40
CA GLN A 409 -55.66 -1.75 32.06
C GLN A 409 -54.41 -1.90 31.17
N SER A 410 -53.24 -2.00 31.80
CA SER A 410 -51.99 -2.49 31.21
C SER A 410 -51.25 -3.37 32.24
N PRO A 411 -50.80 -4.58 31.89
CA PRO A 411 -49.89 -5.36 32.73
C PRO A 411 -48.43 -5.07 32.34
N ALA A 412 -47.66 -4.51 33.26
CA ALA A 412 -46.21 -4.33 33.11
C ALA A 412 -45.48 -5.18 34.14
N ASN A 413 -44.73 -6.19 33.68
CA ASN A 413 -43.78 -6.94 34.51
C ASN A 413 -42.44 -6.19 34.54
N ALA A 414 -41.97 -5.85 35.74
CA ALA A 414 -40.60 -5.43 36.00
C ALA A 414 -40.14 -5.99 37.36
N PRO A 415 -38.88 -6.43 37.51
CA PRO A 415 -38.39 -7.04 38.75
C PRO A 415 -37.97 -5.99 39.79
N VAL A 416 -38.01 -6.37 41.07
CA VAL A 416 -37.54 -5.55 42.20
C VAL A 416 -36.34 -6.22 42.87
N ILE A 417 -35.36 -5.39 43.25
CA ILE A 417 -34.15 -5.73 44.01
C ILE A 417 -34.33 -5.22 45.45
N THR A 418 -33.86 -5.98 46.45
CA THR A 418 -33.55 -5.46 47.81
C THR A 418 -32.30 -6.15 48.40
N PRO A 419 -31.57 -5.53 49.36
CA PRO A 419 -30.15 -5.83 49.62
C PRO A 419 -29.78 -6.21 51.08
N GLU A 420 -28.47 -6.47 51.31
CA GLU A 420 -27.75 -6.54 52.61
C GLU A 420 -28.12 -7.70 53.58
N THR A 421 -27.24 -8.22 54.47
CA THR A 421 -25.92 -7.81 55.02
C THR A 421 -25.06 -9.06 55.40
N SER A 422 -23.76 -8.90 55.67
CA SER A 422 -22.86 -9.86 56.39
C SER A 422 -22.54 -9.34 57.81
N PRO A 423 -22.09 -10.14 58.82
CA PRO A 423 -20.77 -10.83 58.89
C PRO A 423 -20.84 -12.26 59.52
N SER A 424 -19.81 -13.14 59.60
CA SER A 424 -18.55 -12.97 60.37
C SER A 424 -17.53 -14.12 60.16
N VAL A 425 -16.24 -13.73 60.15
CA VAL A 425 -14.98 -14.36 60.62
C VAL A 425 -14.97 -15.83 61.10
N ASP A 426 -14.01 -16.62 60.59
CA ASP A 426 -13.05 -17.38 61.43
C ASP A 426 -11.68 -17.52 60.70
N SER A 427 -10.61 -17.91 61.42
CA SER A 427 -9.20 -17.77 61.02
C SER A 427 -8.37 -19.07 61.14
N THR A 428 -7.05 -18.97 60.84
CA THR A 428 -5.97 -20.00 60.88
C THR A 428 -5.86 -20.90 59.63
N GLY A 429 -4.67 -21.23 59.09
CA GLY A 429 -3.28 -20.85 59.43
C GLY A 429 -2.29 -21.15 58.27
N PRO A 430 -1.00 -20.73 58.35
CA PRO A 430 -0.09 -20.66 57.18
C PRO A 430 0.93 -21.82 57.07
N GLY A 431 1.53 -22.03 55.88
CA GLY A 431 2.71 -22.90 55.74
C GLY A 431 3.30 -23.12 54.33
N ASN A 432 4.54 -22.66 54.16
CA ASN A 432 5.63 -23.20 53.32
C ASN A 432 5.58 -23.19 51.76
N ALA A 433 6.42 -22.33 51.20
CA ALA A 433 7.52 -22.73 50.30
C ALA A 433 8.85 -22.40 51.02
N PRO A 434 10.00 -23.05 50.73
CA PRO A 434 10.76 -22.72 49.52
C PRO A 434 11.63 -23.87 48.92
N GLU A 435 12.51 -23.47 48.00
CA GLU A 435 13.74 -24.09 47.49
C GLU A 435 13.74 -24.77 46.12
N LYS A 436 14.70 -24.29 45.32
CA LYS A 436 15.28 -24.90 44.13
C LYS A 436 16.81 -24.70 44.23
N PRO A 437 17.63 -25.71 43.95
CA PRO A 437 19.09 -25.55 43.85
C PRO A 437 19.53 -24.81 42.59
#